data_AF-A0A370LRX2-F1
#
_entry.id   AF-A0A370LRX2-F1
#
_cell.length_a   1.000
_cell.length_b   1.000
_cell.length_c   1.000
_cell.angle_alpha   90.00
_cell.angle_beta   90.00
_cell.angle_gamma   90.00
#
_symmetry.space_group_name_H-M   'P 1'
#
loop_
_entity.id
_entity.type
_entity.pdbx_description
1 polymer ?
#
loop_
_entity_poly.entity_id
_entity_poly.type
_entity_poly.pdbx_seq_one_letter_code
_entity_poly.pdbx_strand_id
1 'polypeptide(L)'
;MNEKERKIKEQRTIEASRKNFMGLDGQFGTILKNLGTPIVSQLSSGGNLDTIGVTRTEMPSAFPEDNQDYCDIPTMEVLTGGIPIDDPDSPEWTNKENVLRQQVSTANIGWHFDGLNRGMHLEIKYLDSTSELSVYYKGYLVYKEEKGSLKTFVPDSEWEGWIQSLYQQAKKKENKHRKEEKEERIKIAQKNKESWLQRIRKNWGI
;
A
#
# COMPACT_ATOMS: atom_id res chain seq x y z
N MET A 1 -20.32 -29.91 9.51
CA MET A 1 -20.81 -29.01 8.44
C MET A 1 -21.92 -29.75 7.71
N ASN A 2 -23.08 -29.11 7.55
CA ASN A 2 -24.24 -29.77 6.97
C ASN A 2 -24.04 -29.95 5.45
N GLU A 3 -24.52 -31.05 4.85
CA GLU A 3 -24.31 -31.32 3.43
C GLU A 3 -24.89 -30.20 2.55
N LYS A 4 -25.98 -29.58 3.00
CA LYS A 4 -26.62 -28.43 2.36
C LYS A 4 -25.69 -27.20 2.29
N GLU A 5 -24.98 -26.90 3.36
CA GLU A 5 -24.05 -25.75 3.41
C GLU A 5 -22.88 -25.95 2.45
N ARG A 6 -22.38 -27.20 2.35
CA ARG A 6 -21.31 -27.54 1.41
C ARG A 6 -21.75 -27.32 -0.03
N LYS A 7 -22.95 -27.78 -0.41
CA LYS A 7 -23.53 -27.56 -1.75
C LYS A 7 -23.70 -26.08 -2.08
N ILE A 8 -24.18 -25.27 -1.13
CA ILE A 8 -24.31 -23.82 -1.33
C ILE A 8 -22.93 -23.17 -1.52
N LYS A 9 -21.93 -23.57 -0.74
CA LYS A 9 -20.56 -23.06 -0.87
C LYS A 9 -19.95 -23.43 -2.21
N GLU A 10 -20.12 -24.68 -2.65
CA GLU A 10 -19.67 -25.14 -3.95
C GLU A 10 -20.35 -24.36 -5.09
N GLN A 11 -21.67 -24.19 -5.06
CA GLN A 11 -22.41 -23.39 -6.06
C GLN A 11 -21.89 -21.95 -6.14
N ARG A 12 -21.67 -21.30 -4.99
CA ARG A 12 -21.13 -19.93 -4.93
C ARG A 12 -19.70 -19.85 -5.46
N THR A 13 -18.89 -20.87 -5.19
CA THR A 13 -17.51 -20.94 -5.71
C THR A 13 -17.50 -21.11 -7.23
N ILE A 14 -18.38 -21.96 -7.77
CA ILE A 14 -18.55 -22.15 -9.21
C ILE A 14 -19.02 -20.84 -9.86
N GLU A 15 -19.97 -20.14 -9.24
CA GLU A 15 -20.46 -18.86 -9.77
C GLU A 15 -19.38 -17.78 -9.78
N ALA A 16 -18.65 -17.61 -8.67
CA ALA A 16 -17.54 -16.66 -8.58
C ALA A 16 -16.42 -16.99 -9.59
N SER A 17 -16.10 -18.27 -9.77
CA SER A 17 -15.15 -18.77 -10.77
C SER A 17 -15.64 -18.47 -12.20
N ARG A 18 -16.91 -18.74 -12.50
CA ARG A 18 -17.52 -18.48 -13.81
C ARG A 18 -17.50 -16.99 -14.18
N LYS A 19 -17.66 -16.10 -13.21
CA LYS A 19 -17.57 -14.64 -13.39
C LYS A 19 -16.12 -14.13 -13.42
N ASN A 20 -15.12 -15.01 -13.25
CA ASN A 20 -13.70 -14.67 -13.19
C ASN A 20 -13.37 -13.69 -12.05
N PHE A 21 -14.02 -13.82 -10.91
CA PHE A 21 -13.75 -12.98 -9.73
C PHE A 21 -12.56 -13.47 -8.90
N MET A 22 -12.23 -14.75 -9.00
CA MET A 22 -11.20 -15.36 -8.16
C MET A 22 -9.77 -14.98 -8.56
N GLY A 23 -8.92 -14.78 -7.57
CA GLY A 23 -7.48 -14.58 -7.73
C GLY A 23 -7.05 -13.21 -8.28
N LEU A 24 -5.74 -13.01 -8.32
CA LEU A 24 -5.09 -11.76 -8.77
C LEU A 24 -5.17 -11.51 -10.28
N ASP A 25 -5.46 -12.54 -11.06
CA ASP A 25 -5.67 -12.42 -12.51
C ASP A 25 -7.16 -12.31 -12.87
N GLY A 26 -8.03 -12.44 -11.88
CA GLY A 26 -9.46 -12.19 -11.99
C GLY A 26 -9.78 -10.70 -12.18
N GLN A 27 -11.08 -10.38 -12.18
CA GLN A 27 -11.56 -9.02 -12.36
C GLN A 27 -11.08 -8.09 -11.23
N PHE A 28 -11.20 -8.53 -9.97
CA PHE A 28 -10.76 -7.75 -8.81
C PHE A 28 -9.26 -7.45 -8.85
N GLY A 29 -8.44 -8.47 -9.13
CA GLY A 29 -6.99 -8.28 -9.24
C GLY A 29 -6.59 -7.36 -10.39
N THR A 30 -7.27 -7.45 -11.55
CA THR A 30 -7.05 -6.54 -12.67
C THR A 30 -7.39 -5.09 -12.30
N ILE A 31 -8.48 -4.87 -11.56
CA ILE A 31 -8.87 -3.55 -11.06
C ILE A 31 -7.82 -3.02 -10.08
N LEU A 32 -7.40 -3.82 -9.11
CA LEU A 32 -6.38 -3.43 -8.12
C LEU A 32 -5.05 -3.06 -8.78
N LYS A 33 -4.55 -3.89 -9.71
CA LYS A 33 -3.27 -3.65 -10.40
C LYS A 33 -3.25 -2.36 -11.22
N ASN A 34 -4.37 -2.01 -11.87
CA ASN A 34 -4.40 -0.89 -12.82
C ASN A 34 -5.02 0.39 -12.24
N LEU A 35 -6.01 0.26 -11.37
CA LEU A 35 -6.79 1.38 -10.81
C LEU A 35 -6.56 1.59 -9.32
N GLY A 36 -6.04 0.58 -8.61
CA GLY A 36 -5.74 0.67 -7.18
C GLY A 36 -4.46 1.43 -6.87
N THR A 37 -4.28 1.68 -5.58
CA THR A 37 -3.08 2.28 -4.98
C THR A 37 -2.37 1.23 -4.12
N PRO A 38 -1.03 1.17 -4.14
CA PRO A 38 -0.28 0.25 -3.30
C PRO A 38 -0.39 0.65 -1.82
N ILE A 39 -0.50 -0.35 -0.94
CA ILE A 39 -0.44 -0.19 0.51
C ILE A 39 1.02 -0.32 0.92
N VAL A 40 1.64 0.77 1.35
CA VAL A 40 3.08 0.79 1.68
C VAL A 40 3.26 0.76 3.19
N SER A 41 4.07 -0.18 3.68
CA SER A 41 4.61 -0.14 5.05
C SER A 41 5.85 0.72 5.07
N GLN A 42 5.94 1.64 6.02
CA GLN A 42 7.20 2.28 6.39
C GLN A 42 7.73 1.55 7.62
N LEU A 43 8.66 0.62 7.43
CA LEU A 43 9.46 0.13 8.55
C LEU A 43 10.59 1.12 8.76
N SER A 44 10.38 2.03 9.70
CA SER A 44 11.45 2.85 10.26
C SER A 44 12.38 1.94 11.04
N SER A 45 13.55 1.64 10.48
CA SER A 45 14.65 0.99 11.20
C SER A 45 15.25 1.97 12.20
N GLY A 46 14.47 2.35 13.20
CA GLY A 46 14.79 3.31 14.23
C GLY A 46 13.94 2.97 15.45
N GLY A 47 14.55 2.30 16.43
CA GLY A 47 13.88 1.98 17.68
C GLY A 47 13.29 3.22 18.31
N ASN A 48 11.97 3.19 18.54
CA ASN A 48 11.36 3.55 19.82
C ASN A 48 9.89 3.10 19.84
N LEU A 49 9.63 2.22 20.81
CA LEU A 49 8.38 1.89 21.53
C LEU A 49 7.10 1.51 20.76
N ASP A 50 6.72 0.24 20.97
CA ASP A 50 5.40 -0.23 21.38
C ASP A 50 4.18 0.10 20.52
N THR A 51 3.85 -0.84 19.64
CA THR A 51 2.44 -1.17 19.35
C THR A 51 2.25 -2.69 19.28
N ILE A 52 2.81 -3.41 20.25
CA ILE A 52 2.41 -4.78 20.58
C ILE A 52 1.74 -4.70 21.94
N GLY A 53 0.47 -5.10 21.98
CA GLY A 53 -0.49 -4.75 23.02
C GLY A 53 0.00 -4.94 24.46
N VAL A 54 0.11 -3.82 25.16
CA VAL A 54 0.05 -3.82 26.62
C VAL A 54 -1.41 -4.02 26.98
N THR A 55 -1.75 -5.23 27.41
CA THR A 55 -2.92 -5.50 28.24
C THR A 55 -2.97 -4.47 29.35
N ARG A 56 -4.13 -3.82 29.51
CA ARG A 56 -4.46 -2.83 30.54
C ARG A 56 -4.34 -3.45 31.95
N THR A 57 -3.12 -3.67 32.42
CA THR A 57 -2.83 -4.06 33.79
C THR A 57 -2.77 -2.78 34.62
N GLU A 58 -3.88 -2.54 35.31
CA GLU A 58 -4.01 -1.82 36.58
C GLU A 58 -2.79 -0.98 37.00
N MET A 59 -2.81 0.31 36.61
CA MET A 59 -1.95 1.31 37.23
C MET A 59 -2.54 1.68 38.59
N PRO A 60 -1.80 1.53 39.70
CA PRO A 60 -2.25 1.99 41.02
C PRO A 60 -2.32 3.51 41.02
N SER A 61 -3.46 4.05 41.46
CA SER A 61 -3.68 5.49 41.63
C SER A 61 -2.82 6.02 42.78
N ALA A 62 -1.61 6.45 42.47
CA ALA A 62 -0.76 7.20 43.38
C ALA A 62 -0.78 8.69 42.97
N PHE A 63 -1.91 9.34 43.18
CA PHE A 63 -1.96 10.80 43.26
C PHE A 63 -2.28 11.15 44.72
N PRO A 64 -1.33 11.74 45.47
CA PRO A 64 -1.67 12.46 46.68
C PRO A 64 -2.53 13.65 46.28
N GLU A 65 -3.76 13.69 46.79
CA GLU A 65 -4.52 14.93 46.89
C GLU A 65 -3.75 15.88 47.83
N ASP A 66 -3.83 17.18 47.57
CA ASP A 66 -3.19 18.27 48.28
C ASP A 66 -1.77 18.65 47.82
N ASN A 67 -1.72 19.46 46.76
CA ASN A 67 -0.97 20.72 46.78
C ASN A 67 -1.45 21.63 45.64
N GLN A 68 -2.32 22.58 45.99
CA GLN A 68 -2.58 23.79 45.22
C GLN A 68 -1.39 24.74 45.43
N ASP A 69 -0.44 24.74 44.51
CA ASP A 69 0.33 25.91 44.10
C ASP A 69 1.38 25.47 43.07
N TYR A 70 1.71 26.37 42.13
CA TYR A 70 2.66 26.25 41.02
C TYR A 70 2.09 25.81 39.67
N CYS A 71 1.54 26.81 38.96
CA CYS A 71 1.66 26.92 37.52
C CYS A 71 3.10 27.33 37.13
N ASP A 72 4.08 26.45 37.34
CA ASP A 72 5.38 26.58 36.68
C ASP A 72 5.47 25.46 35.65
N ILE A 73 4.98 25.76 34.44
CA ILE A 73 5.36 25.01 33.26
C ILE A 73 6.90 25.12 33.21
N PRO A 74 7.65 24.02 33.17
CA PRO A 74 9.09 24.10 33.00
C PRO A 74 9.37 24.70 31.62
N THR A 75 9.53 26.02 31.56
CA THR A 75 10.24 26.64 30.45
C THR A 75 11.64 26.06 30.51
N MET A 76 12.11 25.48 29.39
CA MET A 76 13.51 25.11 29.27
C MET A 76 14.34 26.36 29.57
N GLU A 77 14.84 26.47 30.81
CA GLU A 77 16.02 27.25 31.08
C GLU A 77 17.13 26.57 30.30
N VAL A 78 17.36 27.12 29.11
CA VAL A 78 18.52 26.86 28.31
C VAL A 78 19.71 27.27 29.18
N LEU A 79 20.37 26.29 29.80
CA LEU A 79 21.69 26.43 30.39
C LEU A 79 22.70 26.69 29.26
N THR A 80 22.63 27.86 28.64
CA THR A 80 23.63 28.37 27.72
C THR A 80 24.81 28.93 28.51
N GLY A 81 25.67 28.02 28.94
CA GLY A 81 27.12 28.22 28.85
C GLY A 81 27.67 27.85 27.46
N GLY A 82 26.78 27.59 26.50
CA GLY A 82 27.08 27.32 25.10
C GLY A 82 26.96 28.59 24.27
N ILE A 83 27.95 28.79 23.41
CA ILE A 83 28.09 29.85 22.41
C ILE A 83 26.77 30.02 21.64
N PRO A 84 26.29 31.25 21.37
CA PRO A 84 25.11 31.49 20.54
C PRO A 84 25.32 30.87 19.15
N ILE A 85 24.52 29.84 18.82
CA ILE A 85 24.47 29.25 17.48
C ILE A 85 23.44 30.06 16.68
N ASP A 86 23.75 31.34 16.43
CA ASP A 86 22.89 32.27 15.68
C ASP A 86 23.56 32.76 14.39
N ASP A 87 24.50 31.98 13.83
CA ASP A 87 25.07 32.27 12.51
C ASP A 87 24.60 31.25 11.46
N PRO A 88 23.62 31.60 10.60
CA PRO A 88 23.15 30.72 9.52
C PRO A 88 24.22 30.42 8.46
N ASP A 89 25.32 31.19 8.45
CA ASP A 89 26.47 30.98 7.57
C ASP A 89 27.60 30.17 8.24
N SER A 90 27.37 29.63 9.44
CA SER A 90 28.34 28.77 10.13
C SER A 90 28.62 27.48 9.35
N PRO A 91 29.90 27.06 9.21
CA PRO A 91 30.28 25.80 8.55
C PRO A 91 29.68 24.54 9.20
N GLU A 92 29.15 24.64 10.42
CA GLU A 92 28.40 23.56 11.08
C GLU A 92 27.04 23.29 10.44
N TRP A 93 26.39 24.29 9.84
CA TRP A 93 25.18 24.10 9.04
C TRP A 93 25.45 23.43 7.69
N THR A 94 26.65 23.62 7.15
CA THR A 94 27.11 22.97 5.91
C THR A 94 27.61 21.55 6.16
N ASN A 95 28.11 21.25 7.37
CA ASN A 95 28.42 19.90 7.86
C ASN A 95 27.16 19.12 8.30
N LYS A 96 26.10 19.13 7.50
CA LYS A 96 24.97 18.18 7.61
C LYS A 96 25.31 16.80 7.03
N GLU A 97 26.59 16.44 6.96
CA GLU A 97 27.00 15.09 6.61
C GLU A 97 26.83 14.19 7.84
N ASN A 98 25.82 13.31 7.77
CA ASN A 98 25.53 12.22 8.72
C ASN A 98 24.74 12.54 10.00
N VAL A 99 23.68 13.36 9.92
CA VAL A 99 22.48 12.95 10.68
C VAL A 99 22.01 11.67 10.01
N LEU A 100 22.28 10.53 10.67
CA LEU A 100 21.89 9.16 10.29
C LEU A 100 20.64 9.22 9.40
N ARG A 101 20.82 9.12 8.07
CA ARG A 101 19.71 8.82 7.17
C ARG A 101 19.29 7.41 7.53
N GLN A 102 18.44 7.28 8.56
CA GLN A 102 17.79 6.04 8.91
C GLN A 102 17.22 5.51 7.60
N GLN A 103 17.72 4.35 7.19
CA GLN A 103 17.23 3.69 5.99
C GLN A 103 15.78 3.28 6.28
N VAL A 104 14.85 4.16 5.92
CA VAL A 104 13.42 3.84 5.94
C VAL A 104 13.19 2.88 4.80
N SER A 105 13.08 1.59 5.13
CA SER A 105 12.68 0.59 4.13
C SER A 105 11.18 0.69 3.92
N THR A 106 10.78 1.08 2.71
CA THR A 106 9.39 1.03 2.27
C THR A 106 9.12 -0.31 1.62
N ALA A 107 8.20 -1.10 2.18
CA ALA A 107 7.79 -2.38 1.60
C ALA A 107 6.33 -2.28 1.12
N ASN A 108 6.04 -2.78 -0.07
CA ASN A 108 4.66 -2.89 -0.54
C ASN A 108 3.99 -4.09 0.15
N ILE A 109 2.90 -3.85 0.90
CA ILE A 109 2.13 -4.87 1.62
C ILE A 109 0.96 -5.38 0.78
N GLY A 110 0.49 -4.62 -0.21
CA GLY A 110 -0.63 -5.03 -1.04
C GLY A 110 -1.25 -3.88 -1.82
N TRP A 111 -2.52 -4.00 -2.16
CA TRP A 111 -3.23 -3.00 -2.98
C TRP A 111 -4.59 -2.69 -2.39
N HIS A 112 -5.01 -1.44 -2.56
CA HIS A 112 -6.30 -0.95 -2.13
C HIS A 112 -6.92 -0.14 -3.26
N PHE A 113 -8.22 -0.28 -3.47
CA PHE A 113 -9.00 0.52 -4.39
C PHE A 113 -10.22 1.08 -3.65
N ASP A 114 -10.34 2.40 -3.70
CA ASP A 114 -11.46 3.16 -3.15
C ASP A 114 -12.33 3.71 -4.30
N GLY A 115 -13.58 3.27 -4.33
CA GLY A 115 -14.60 3.72 -5.27
C GLY A 115 -15.28 5.03 -4.88
N LEU A 116 -15.10 5.55 -3.67
CA LEU A 116 -15.80 6.76 -3.19
C LEU A 116 -15.49 7.97 -4.08
N ASN A 117 -14.25 8.06 -4.59
CA ASN A 117 -13.83 9.10 -5.54
C ASN A 117 -14.59 9.09 -6.87
N ARG A 118 -15.36 8.04 -7.15
CA ARG A 118 -16.18 7.87 -8.34
C ARG A 118 -17.69 7.83 -8.03
N GLY A 119 -18.09 8.17 -6.81
CA GLY A 119 -19.48 8.15 -6.37
C GLY A 119 -20.05 6.74 -6.15
N MET A 120 -19.20 5.74 -5.93
CA MET A 120 -19.62 4.36 -5.65
C MET A 120 -19.08 3.89 -4.30
N HIS A 121 -19.95 3.33 -3.46
CA HIS A 121 -19.58 2.81 -2.15
C HIS A 121 -18.97 1.40 -2.28
N LEU A 122 -17.81 1.31 -2.94
CA LEU A 122 -17.13 0.06 -3.23
C LEU A 122 -15.66 0.17 -2.80
N GLU A 123 -15.21 -0.78 -1.99
CA GLU A 123 -13.81 -0.91 -1.56
C GLU A 123 -13.30 -2.29 -1.94
N ILE A 124 -12.11 -2.35 -2.55
CA ILE A 124 -11.43 -3.62 -2.83
C ILE A 124 -10.06 -3.55 -2.17
N LYS A 125 -9.73 -4.56 -1.37
CA LYS A 125 -8.47 -4.63 -0.65
C LYS A 125 -7.82 -5.99 -0.84
N TYR A 126 -6.53 -5.97 -1.18
CA TYR A 126 -5.67 -7.13 -1.24
C TYR A 126 -4.45 -6.95 -0.34
N LEU A 127 -4.16 -7.96 0.48
CA LEU A 127 -2.99 -8.02 1.35
C LEU A 127 -2.11 -9.18 0.91
N ASP A 128 -0.85 -8.90 0.55
CA ASP A 128 0.10 -9.89 0.05
C ASP A 128 0.49 -10.89 1.14
N SER A 129 0.68 -10.40 2.38
CA SER A 129 1.12 -11.20 3.53
C SER A 129 0.17 -12.34 3.86
N THR A 130 -1.15 -12.10 3.77
CA THR A 130 -2.18 -13.10 4.03
C THR A 130 -2.74 -13.72 2.75
N SER A 131 -2.40 -13.15 1.58
CA SER A 131 -3.05 -13.45 0.29
C SER A 131 -4.57 -13.39 0.43
N GLU A 132 -5.04 -12.31 1.05
CA GLU A 132 -6.45 -12.06 1.35
C GLU A 132 -6.99 -10.98 0.42
N LEU A 133 -8.06 -11.32 -0.30
CA LEU A 133 -8.82 -10.41 -1.16
C LEU A 133 -10.19 -10.18 -0.53
N SER A 134 -10.50 -8.94 -0.20
CA SER A 134 -11.77 -8.54 0.41
C SER A 134 -12.43 -7.43 -0.39
N VAL A 135 -13.74 -7.52 -0.54
CA VAL A 135 -14.55 -6.53 -1.24
C VAL A 135 -15.70 -6.11 -0.35
N TYR A 136 -15.83 -4.81 -0.15
CA TYR A 136 -16.91 -4.21 0.62
C TYR A 136 -17.79 -3.37 -0.30
N TYR A 137 -19.10 -3.52 -0.17
CA TYR A 137 -20.09 -2.70 -0.87
C TYR A 137 -21.05 -2.09 0.14
N LYS A 138 -21.20 -0.76 0.15
CA LYS A 138 -21.99 -0.01 1.14
C LYS A 138 -21.61 -0.36 2.59
N GLY A 139 -20.35 -0.70 2.84
CA GLY A 139 -19.83 -1.12 4.14
C GLY A 139 -20.03 -2.62 4.48
N TYR A 140 -20.71 -3.39 3.64
CA TYR A 140 -20.93 -4.82 3.85
C TYR A 140 -19.89 -5.65 3.10
N LEU A 141 -19.36 -6.69 3.74
CA LEU A 141 -18.45 -7.66 3.11
C LEU A 141 -19.23 -8.53 2.12
N VAL A 142 -19.03 -8.29 0.82
CA VAL A 142 -19.72 -9.01 -0.26
C VAL A 142 -18.88 -10.14 -0.84
N TYR A 143 -17.55 -10.01 -0.82
CA TYR A 143 -16.62 -11.04 -1.30
C TYR A 143 -15.41 -11.14 -0.38
N LYS A 144 -15.02 -12.37 -0.07
CA LYS A 144 -13.79 -12.67 0.67
C LYS A 144 -13.14 -13.95 0.16
N GLU A 145 -11.87 -13.84 -0.22
CA GLU A 145 -11.00 -14.95 -0.62
C GLU A 145 -9.73 -14.92 0.25
N GLU A 146 -9.35 -16.08 0.78
CA GLU A 146 -8.15 -16.26 1.59
C GLU A 146 -7.33 -17.40 0.98
N LYS A 147 -6.07 -17.14 0.61
CA LYS A 147 -5.14 -18.16 0.07
C LYS A 147 -5.75 -18.97 -1.10
N GLY A 148 -6.46 -18.30 -2.01
CA GLY A 148 -7.11 -18.94 -3.16
C GLY A 148 -8.43 -19.66 -2.86
N SER A 149 -8.87 -19.68 -1.59
CA SER A 149 -10.13 -20.32 -1.18
C SER A 149 -11.21 -19.28 -0.91
N LEU A 150 -12.36 -19.45 -1.54
CA LEU A 150 -13.52 -18.59 -1.32
C LEU A 150 -14.11 -18.80 0.08
N LYS A 151 -14.18 -17.73 0.88
CA LYS A 151 -14.80 -17.72 2.21
C LYS A 151 -16.23 -17.20 2.13
N THR A 152 -16.42 -16.04 1.51
CA THR A 152 -17.72 -15.36 1.44
C THR A 152 -17.97 -14.85 0.04
N PHE A 153 -19.20 -15.04 -0.45
CA PHE A 153 -19.68 -14.46 -1.69
C PHE A 153 -21.17 -14.21 -1.59
N VAL A 154 -21.58 -12.98 -1.91
CA VAL A 154 -22.98 -12.54 -1.95
C VAL A 154 -23.26 -12.08 -3.38
N PRO A 155 -23.94 -12.90 -4.20
CA PRO A 155 -24.30 -12.51 -5.55
C PRO A 155 -25.35 -11.40 -5.49
N ASP A 156 -25.02 -10.24 -6.04
CA ASP A 156 -25.96 -9.13 -6.20
C ASP A 156 -25.61 -8.31 -7.46
N SER A 157 -26.64 -7.98 -8.22
CA SER A 157 -26.50 -7.35 -9.53
C SER A 157 -25.97 -5.92 -9.47
N GLU A 158 -26.22 -5.19 -8.38
CA GLU A 158 -25.82 -3.79 -8.27
C GLU A 158 -24.29 -3.64 -8.29
N TRP A 159 -23.61 -4.30 -7.34
CA TRP A 159 -22.15 -4.18 -7.21
C TRP A 159 -21.42 -4.93 -8.34
N GLU A 160 -21.98 -6.02 -8.86
CA GLU A 160 -21.41 -6.75 -9.99
C GLU A 160 -21.36 -5.89 -11.25
N GLY A 161 -22.40 -5.10 -11.53
CA GLY A 161 -22.42 -4.16 -12.66
C GLY A 161 -21.30 -3.11 -12.56
N TRP A 162 -21.05 -2.59 -11.36
CA TRP A 162 -19.94 -1.66 -11.11
C TRP A 162 -18.59 -2.32 -11.34
N ILE A 163 -18.39 -3.55 -10.84
CA ILE A 163 -17.14 -4.31 -11.04
C ILE A 163 -16.88 -4.55 -12.52
N GLN A 164 -17.90 -4.91 -13.30
CA GLN A 164 -17.75 -5.11 -14.74
C GLN A 164 -17.33 -3.82 -15.47
N SER A 165 -17.93 -2.67 -15.10
CA SER A 165 -17.54 -1.37 -15.65
C SER A 165 -16.10 -1.00 -15.29
N LEU A 166 -15.71 -1.17 -14.03
CA LEU A 166 -14.34 -0.93 -13.55
C LEU A 166 -13.33 -1.85 -14.24
N TYR A 167 -13.68 -3.11 -14.45
CA TYR A 167 -12.83 -4.08 -15.15
C TYR A 167 -12.56 -3.65 -16.60
N GLN A 168 -13.57 -3.20 -17.33
CA GLN A 168 -13.39 -2.69 -18.69
C GLN A 168 -12.46 -1.47 -18.73
N GLN A 169 -12.59 -0.56 -17.76
CA GLN A 169 -11.70 0.61 -17.64
C GLN A 169 -10.26 0.19 -17.31
N ALA A 170 -10.09 -0.74 -16.37
CA ALA A 170 -8.80 -1.30 -16.00
C ALA A 170 -8.12 -1.97 -17.21
N LYS A 171 -8.85 -2.78 -17.99
CA LYS A 171 -8.35 -3.42 -19.22
C LYS A 171 -7.94 -2.41 -20.29
N LYS A 172 -8.70 -1.32 -20.47
CA LYS A 172 -8.29 -0.25 -21.40
C LYS A 172 -6.97 0.40 -20.97
N LYS A 173 -6.81 0.65 -19.66
CA LYS A 173 -5.57 1.21 -19.10
C LYS A 173 -4.38 0.25 -19.23
N GLU A 174 -4.58 -1.02 -18.92
CA GLU A 174 -3.58 -2.08 -19.07
C GLU A 174 -3.08 -2.20 -20.51
N ASN A 175 -4.00 -2.23 -21.49
CA ASN A 175 -3.65 -2.31 -22.90
C ASN A 175 -2.90 -1.07 -23.39
N LYS A 176 -3.22 0.12 -22.88
CA LYS A 176 -2.49 1.34 -23.18
C LYS A 176 -1.07 1.26 -22.63
N HIS A 177 -0.92 0.93 -21.35
CA HIS A 177 0.39 0.79 -20.70
C HIS A 177 1.28 -0.24 -21.41
N ARG A 178 0.72 -1.41 -21.74
CA ARG A 178 1.44 -2.46 -22.47
C ARG A 178 1.94 -2.02 -23.85
N LYS A 179 1.20 -1.14 -24.54
CA LYS A 179 1.64 -0.57 -25.82
C LYS A 179 2.81 0.40 -25.60
N GLU A 180 2.68 1.29 -24.63
CA GLU A 180 3.72 2.27 -24.26
C GLU A 180 5.02 1.57 -23.86
N GLU A 181 4.96 0.56 -22.98
CA GLU A 181 6.12 -0.25 -22.59
C GLU A 181 6.80 -0.94 -23.77
N LYS A 182 6.01 -1.46 -24.73
CA LYS A 182 6.54 -2.11 -25.92
C LYS A 182 7.29 -1.11 -26.80
N GLU A 183 6.74 0.08 -26.99
CA GLU A 183 7.38 1.15 -27.75
C GLU A 183 8.66 1.63 -27.09
N GLU A 184 8.67 1.79 -25.77
CA GLU A 184 9.87 2.14 -25.00
C GLU A 184 10.96 1.08 -25.11
N ARG A 185 10.61 -0.21 -24.97
CA ARG A 185 11.56 -1.31 -25.16
C ARG A 185 12.18 -1.31 -26.56
N ILE A 186 11.39 -1.02 -27.59
CA ILE A 186 11.88 -0.92 -28.97
C ILE A 186 12.87 0.27 -29.09
N LYS A 187 12.53 1.44 -28.55
CA LYS A 187 13.40 2.63 -28.56
C LYS A 187 14.72 2.37 -27.82
N ILE A 188 14.67 1.73 -26.65
CA ILE A 188 15.88 1.36 -25.88
C ILE A 188 16.73 0.37 -26.68
N ALA A 189 16.12 -0.65 -27.30
CA ALA A 189 16.85 -1.60 -28.14
C ALA A 189 17.51 -0.92 -29.35
N GLN A 190 16.85 0.07 -29.98
CA GLN A 190 17.44 0.85 -31.07
C GLN A 190 18.63 1.69 -30.59
N LYS A 191 18.48 2.44 -29.49
CA LYS A 191 19.59 3.20 -28.89
C LYS A 191 20.79 2.31 -28.51
N ASN A 192 20.52 1.14 -27.95
CA ASN A 192 21.57 0.18 -27.60
C ASN A 192 22.28 -0.37 -28.85
N LYS A 193 21.56 -0.64 -29.93
CA LYS A 193 22.14 -1.05 -31.21
C LYS A 193 23.02 0.06 -31.81
N GLU A 194 22.56 1.30 -31.78
CA GLU A 194 23.33 2.45 -32.27
C GLU A 194 24.60 2.69 -31.44
N SER A 195 24.48 2.69 -30.11
CA SER A 195 25.62 2.80 -29.19
C SER A 195 26.63 1.66 -29.39
N TRP A 196 26.15 0.44 -29.60
CA TRP A 196 27.00 -0.71 -29.91
C TRP A 196 27.72 -0.55 -31.25
N LEU A 197 27.02 -0.11 -32.31
CA LEU A 197 27.62 0.15 -33.62
C LEU A 197 28.67 1.27 -33.55
N GLN A 198 28.41 2.33 -32.80
CA GLN A 198 29.39 3.41 -32.57
C GLN A 198 30.64 2.89 -31.86
N ARG A 199 30.47 2.03 -30.86
CA ARG A 199 31.59 1.38 -30.17
C ARG A 199 32.41 0.50 -31.10
N ILE A 200 31.77 -0.23 -32.02
CA ILE A 200 32.46 -1.01 -33.05
C ILE A 200 33.20 -0.11 -34.03
N ARG A 201 32.56 0.92 -34.59
CA ARG A 201 33.22 1.87 -35.50
C ARG A 201 34.49 2.45 -34.89
N LYS A 202 34.39 2.94 -33.64
CA LYS A 202 35.53 3.43 -32.87
C LYS A 202 36.64 2.39 -32.69
N ASN A 203 36.28 1.13 -32.40
CA ASN A 203 37.26 0.05 -32.23
C ASN A 203 37.94 -0.37 -33.53
N TRP A 204 37.28 -0.19 -34.68
CA TRP A 204 37.81 -0.55 -36.00
C TRP A 204 38.48 0.63 -36.72
N GLY A 205 38.52 1.81 -36.11
CA GLY A 205 39.19 3.00 -36.66
C GLY A 205 38.45 3.64 -37.86
N ILE A 206 37.13 3.40 -37.96
CA ILE A 206 36.23 4.00 -38.96
C ILE A 206 35.38 5.07 -38.28
#